data_AF-A0A1Q9SXK8-F1
#
_entry.id   AF-A0A1Q9SXK8-F1
#
_cell.length_a   1.000
_cell.length_b   1.000
_cell.length_c   1.000
_cell.angle_alpha   90.00
_cell.angle_beta   90.00
_cell.angle_gamma   90.00
#
_symmetry.space_group_name_H-M   'P 1'
#
loop_
_entity.id
_entity.type
_entity.pdbx_description
1 polymer ?
#
loop_
_entity_poly.entity_id
_entity_poly.type
_entity_poly.pdbx_seq_one_letter_code
_entity_poly.pdbx_strand_id
1 'polypeptide(L)'
;MWLVTSATTRKTRLLPGSGMATLVVHTVSLRTRFVSVDLELMDRAPATVQEARAIASRHLSGDALEANLQFAEYHLGEEERFTVRPARYRFADLTR
;
A
#
# COMPACT_ATOMS: atom_id res chain seq x y z
N MET A 1 -9.47 2.68 -1.90
CA MET A 1 -8.01 2.79 -2.14
C MET A 1 -7.46 1.40 -2.47
N TRP A 2 -6.20 1.29 -2.88
CA TRP A 2 -5.61 -0.01 -3.17
C TRP A 2 -4.16 -0.08 -2.71
N LEU A 3 -3.70 -1.30 -2.48
CA LEU A 3 -2.31 -1.66 -2.19
C LEU A 3 -1.87 -2.77 -3.14
N VAL A 4 -0.60 -2.74 -3.53
CA VAL A 4 0.05 -3.78 -4.33
C VAL A 4 1.14 -4.43 -3.51
N THR A 5 1.22 -5.76 -3.58
CA THR A 5 2.27 -6.54 -2.92
C THR A 5 2.48 -7.85 -3.65
N SER A 6 3.68 -8.43 -3.57
CA SER A 6 3.96 -9.75 -4.16
C SER A 6 2.97 -10.82 -3.68
N ALA A 7 2.59 -11.71 -4.60
CA ALA A 7 1.70 -12.84 -4.35
C ALA A 7 2.20 -13.79 -3.25
N THR A 8 3.51 -13.80 -2.99
CA THR A 8 4.15 -14.72 -2.04
C THR A 8 4.23 -14.19 -0.60
N THR A 9 3.81 -12.93 -0.37
CA THR A 9 3.97 -12.32 0.95
C THR A 9 3.02 -12.90 1.99
N ARG A 10 3.42 -12.79 3.27
CA ARG A 10 2.52 -13.09 4.40
C ARG A 10 1.25 -12.23 4.38
N LYS A 11 1.31 -11.01 3.84
CA LYS A 11 0.15 -10.12 3.69
C LYS A 11 -0.89 -10.75 2.76
N THR A 12 -0.47 -11.18 1.57
CA THR A 12 -1.31 -11.85 0.58
C THR A 12 -1.99 -13.10 1.12
N ARG A 13 -1.29 -13.87 1.96
CA ARG A 13 -1.86 -15.05 2.62
C ARG A 13 -2.94 -14.73 3.66
N LEU A 14 -2.82 -13.63 4.40
CA LEU A 14 -3.67 -13.35 5.57
C LEU A 14 -4.85 -12.40 5.29
N LEU A 15 -4.71 -11.48 4.34
CA LEU A 15 -5.73 -10.49 4.00
C LEU A 15 -7.07 -11.11 3.58
N PRO A 16 -7.12 -12.13 2.70
CA PRO A 16 -8.38 -12.74 2.29
C PRO A 16 -9.12 -13.43 3.44
N GLY A 17 -8.38 -14.08 4.34
CA GLY A 17 -8.99 -14.80 5.47
C GLY A 17 -9.50 -13.88 6.58
N SER A 18 -8.90 -12.71 6.75
CA SER A 18 -9.34 -11.71 7.74
C SER A 18 -10.40 -10.75 7.19
N GLY A 19 -10.34 -10.45 5.89
CA GLY A 19 -11.18 -9.42 5.25
C GLY A 19 -10.91 -8.00 5.74
N MET A 20 -9.92 -7.79 6.61
CA MET A 20 -9.67 -6.51 7.26
C MET A 20 -8.17 -6.26 7.45
N ALA A 21 -7.80 -4.99 7.48
CA ALA A 21 -6.47 -4.54 7.84
C ALA A 21 -6.53 -3.21 8.59
N THR A 22 -5.41 -2.82 9.20
CA THR A 22 -5.26 -1.47 9.75
C THR A 22 -4.10 -0.78 9.04
N LEU A 23 -4.35 0.43 8.52
CA LEU A 23 -3.30 1.31 8.02
C LEU A 23 -3.01 2.37 9.09
N VAL A 24 -1.74 2.49 9.47
CA VAL A 24 -1.28 3.55 10.36
C VAL A 24 -0.36 4.47 9.57
N VAL A 25 -0.69 5.75 9.53
CA VAL A 25 0.15 6.80 8.95
C VAL A 25 0.51 7.77 10.07
N HIS A 26 1.79 8.10 10.19
CA HIS A 26 2.26 9.06 11.19
C HIS A 26 3.33 9.97 10.60
N THR A 27 3.45 11.18 11.15
CA THR A 27 4.53 12.12 10.83
C THR A 27 5.43 12.25 12.04
N VAL A 28 6.75 12.09 11.85
CA VAL A 28 7.76 12.19 12.93
C VAL A 28 8.52 13.52 12.94
N SER A 29 8.32 14.41 11.97
CA SER A 29 9.01 15.70 11.94
C SER A 29 8.26 16.76 12.76
N LEU A 30 8.94 17.32 13.75
CA LEU A 30 8.55 18.43 14.64
C LEU A 30 7.32 18.21 15.55
N ARG A 31 6.32 17.42 15.15
CA ARG A 31 5.08 17.17 15.89
C ARG A 31 4.55 15.77 15.59
N THR A 32 4.37 14.93 16.62
CA THR A 32 3.84 13.58 16.44
C THR A 32 2.34 13.62 16.21
N ARG A 33 1.93 13.32 14.98
CA ARG A 33 0.53 13.13 14.59
C ARG A 33 0.38 11.76 13.99
N PHE A 34 -0.69 11.05 14.32
CA PHE A 34 -1.00 9.78 13.68
C PHE A 34 -2.48 9.64 13.35
N VAL A 35 -2.74 8.83 12.33
CA VAL A 35 -4.06 8.30 12.02
C VAL A 35 -3.94 6.79 11.85
N SER A 36 -4.85 6.05 12.48
CA SER A 36 -5.09 4.63 12.29
C SER A 36 -6.44 4.47 11.60
N VAL A 37 -6.45 3.73 10.50
CA VAL A 37 -7.62 3.51 9.65
C VAL A 37 -7.92 2.03 9.60
N ASP A 38 -9.10 1.63 10.05
CA ASP A 38 -9.62 0.28 9.83
C ASP A 38 -10.04 0.19 8.35
N LEU A 39 -9.51 -0.80 7.65
CA LEU A 39 -9.70 -1.05 6.22
C LEU A 39 -10.44 -2.37 6.03
N GLU A 40 -11.43 -2.37 5.17
CA GLU A 40 -12.16 -3.57 4.76
C GLU A 40 -11.72 -3.98 3.35
N LEU A 41 -11.44 -5.26 3.15
CA LEU A 41 -11.08 -5.81 1.85
C LEU A 41 -12.32 -5.94 0.97
N MET A 42 -12.28 -5.32 -0.21
CA MET A 42 -13.39 -5.33 -1.18
C MET A 42 -13.12 -6.27 -2.36
N ASP A 43 -11.90 -6.30 -2.85
CA ASP A 43 -11.52 -7.05 -4.05
C ASP A 43 -10.02 -7.43 -4.03
N ARG A 44 -9.68 -8.51 -4.73
CA ARG A 44 -8.32 -8.99 -4.97
C ARG A 44 -8.18 -9.38 -6.44
N ALA A 45 -7.16 -8.87 -7.11
CA ALA A 45 -6.84 -9.23 -8.49
C ALA A 45 -5.32 -9.22 -8.72
N PRO A 46 -4.81 -9.83 -9.80
CA PRO A 46 -3.45 -9.58 -10.26
C PRO A 46 -3.23 -8.07 -10.46
N ALA A 47 -2.06 -7.57 -10.03
CA ALA A 47 -1.71 -6.17 -10.23
C ALA A 47 -1.32 -5.91 -11.68
N THR A 48 -1.67 -4.74 -12.19
CA THR A 48 -1.28 -4.28 -13.52
C THR A 48 0.01 -3.46 -13.47
N VAL A 49 0.74 -3.41 -14.58
CA VAL A 49 1.93 -2.55 -14.72
C VAL A 49 1.59 -1.07 -14.48
N GLN A 50 0.40 -0.64 -14.87
CA GLN A 50 -0.10 0.71 -14.67
C GLN A 50 -0.32 1.03 -13.18
N GLU A 51 -0.79 0.07 -12.40
CA GLU A 51 -0.92 0.20 -10.95
C GLU A 51 0.46 0.25 -10.28
N ALA A 52 1.41 -0.60 -10.67
CA ALA A 52 2.78 -0.52 -10.18
C ALA A 52 3.40 0.86 -10.45
N ARG A 53 3.27 1.36 -11.69
CA ARG A 53 3.69 2.73 -12.08
C ARG A 53 2.98 3.81 -11.29
N ALA A 54 1.69 3.68 -11.03
CA ALA A 54 0.93 4.66 -10.26
C ALA A 54 1.36 4.75 -8.78
N ILE A 55 1.90 3.68 -8.19
CA ILE A 55 2.54 3.76 -6.86
C ILE A 55 3.93 4.39 -6.99
N ALA A 56 4.77 3.85 -7.86
CA ALA A 56 6.17 4.26 -7.95
C ALA A 56 6.32 5.76 -8.27
N SER A 57 5.46 6.28 -9.17
CA SER A 57 5.46 7.70 -9.57
C SER A 57 5.06 8.69 -8.48
N ARG A 58 4.52 8.22 -7.33
CA ARG A 58 4.28 9.09 -6.15
C ARG A 58 5.57 9.46 -5.43
N HIS A 59 6.63 8.69 -5.63
CA HIS A 59 7.88 8.80 -4.88
C HIS A 59 9.09 8.99 -5.79
N LEU A 60 9.01 8.55 -7.05
CA LEU A 60 10.09 8.58 -8.03
C LEU A 60 9.62 9.29 -9.30
N SER A 61 10.58 9.85 -10.04
CA SER A 61 10.35 10.51 -11.33
C SER A 61 11.55 10.31 -12.27
N GLY A 62 11.34 10.48 -13.57
CA GLY A 62 12.40 10.36 -14.58
C GLY A 62 13.07 8.99 -14.57
N ASP A 63 14.39 8.96 -14.74
CA ASP A 63 15.17 7.73 -14.84
C ASP A 63 15.02 6.81 -13.62
N ALA A 64 14.84 7.38 -12.42
CA ALA A 64 14.63 6.59 -11.21
C ALA A 64 13.30 5.81 -11.22
N LEU A 65 12.25 6.38 -11.81
CA LEU A 65 10.98 5.70 -11.98
C LEU A 65 11.11 4.55 -12.98
N GLU A 66 11.73 4.79 -14.14
CA GLU A 66 11.88 3.76 -15.17
C GLU A 66 12.78 2.62 -14.69
N ALA A 67 13.90 2.92 -14.00
CA ALA A 67 14.77 1.91 -13.41
C ALA A 67 14.05 1.06 -12.35
N ASN A 68 13.19 1.68 -11.53
CA ASN A 68 12.40 0.95 -10.52
C ASN A 68 11.39 -0.01 -11.17
N LEU A 69 10.71 0.43 -12.24
CA LEU A 69 9.74 -0.41 -12.94
C LEU A 69 10.41 -1.57 -13.67
N GLN A 70 11.55 -1.32 -14.31
CA GLN A 70 12.36 -2.37 -14.93
C GLN A 70 12.82 -3.39 -13.89
N PHE A 71 13.31 -2.93 -12.74
CA PHE A 71 13.68 -3.81 -11.64
C PHE A 71 12.48 -4.65 -11.17
N ALA A 72 11.32 -4.02 -10.97
CA ALA A 72 10.11 -4.70 -10.55
C ALA A 72 9.68 -5.81 -11.52
N GLU A 73 9.65 -5.52 -12.82
CA GLU A 73 9.28 -6.46 -13.86
C GLU A 73 10.19 -7.70 -13.89
N TYR A 74 11.51 -7.50 -13.76
CA TYR A 74 12.46 -8.62 -13.84
C TYR A 74 12.67 -9.38 -12.52
N HIS A 75 12.39 -8.77 -11.35
CA HIS A 75 12.83 -9.33 -10.06
C HIS A 75 11.73 -9.55 -9.02
N LEU A 76 10.61 -8.81 -9.06
CA LEU A 76 9.61 -8.86 -8.00
C LEU A 76 8.52 -9.93 -8.22
N GLY A 77 8.51 -10.57 -9.39
CA GLY A 77 7.58 -11.64 -9.74
C GLY A 77 6.13 -11.15 -9.82
N GLU A 78 5.17 -12.05 -9.68
CA GLU A 78 3.75 -11.71 -9.71
C GLU A 78 3.34 -10.89 -8.49
N GLU A 79 2.66 -9.77 -8.75
CA GLU A 79 2.08 -8.91 -7.74
C GLU A 79 0.56 -8.97 -7.78
N GLU A 80 -0.05 -8.67 -6.63
CA GLU A 80 -1.49 -8.62 -6.48
C GLU A 80 -1.94 -7.27 -5.94
N ARG A 81 -3.05 -6.80 -6.51
CA ARG A 81 -3.81 -5.65 -6.03
C ARG A 81 -4.87 -6.10 -5.05
N PHE A 82 -4.92 -5.43 -3.90
CA PHE A 82 -6.04 -5.49 -2.97
C PHE A 82 -6.75 -4.14 -2.93
N THR A 83 -8.02 -4.11 -3.32
CA THR A 83 -8.87 -2.92 -3.16
C THR A 83 -9.48 -2.94 -1.78
N VAL A 84 -9.31 -1.84 -1.05
CA VAL A 84 -9.78 -1.70 0.32
C VAL A 84 -10.61 -0.43 0.49
N ARG A 85 -11.63 -0.53 1.33
CA ARG A 85 -12.50 0.57 1.75
C ARG A 85 -12.12 1.01 3.16
N PRO A 86 -11.76 2.28 3.38
CA PRO A 86 -11.67 2.83 4.72
C PRO A 86 -13.02 2.81 5.43
N ALA A 87 -13.07 2.29 6.65
CA ALA A 87 -14.31 2.12 7.41
C ALA A 87 -14.32 2.97 8.70
N ARG A 88 -13.20 3.04 9.42
CA ARG A 88 -13.13 3.79 10.70
C ARG A 88 -11.78 4.48 10.85
N TYR A 89 -11.82 5.75 11.28
CA TYR A 89 -10.63 6.58 11.47
C TYR A 89 -10.46 6.88 12.97
N ARG A 90 -9.24 6.67 13.48
CA ARG A 90 -8.80 7.11 14.80
C ARG A 90 -7.57 8.00 14.60
N PHE A 91 -7.56 9.21 15.15
CA PHE A 91 -6.43 10.11 15.03
C PHE A 91 -6.00 10.62 16.41
N ALA A 92 -4.73 10.97 16.53
CA ALA A 92 -4.26 11.78 17.64
C ALA A 92 -3.23 12.80 17.15
N ASP A 93 -3.26 13.96 17.79
CA ASP A 93 -2.22 14.97 17.70
C ASP A 93 -1.56 15.08 19.08
N LEU A 94 -0.33 14.56 19.21
CA LEU A 94 0.44 14.57 20.46
C LEU A 94 1.28 15.84 20.62
N THR A 95 0.87 16.91 19.95
CA THR A 95 1.49 18.23 20.03
C THR A 95 1.25 18.95 21.37
N ARG A 96 0.30 18.48 22.18
CA ARG A 96 -0.04 19.09 23.47
C ARG A 96 0.55 18.34 24.65
#